data_AF-A0AAD2CXE8-F1
#
_entry.id   AF-A0AAD2CXE8-F1
#
_cell.length_a   1.000
_cell.length_b   1.000
_cell.length_c   1.000
_cell.angle_alpha   90.00
_cell.angle_beta   90.00
_cell.angle_gamma   90.00
#
_symmetry.space_group_name_H-M   'P 1'
#
loop_
_entity.id
_entity.type
_entity.pdbx_description
1 polymer ?
#
loop_
_entity_poly.entity_id
_entity_poly.type
_entity_poly.pdbx_seq_one_letter_code
_entity_poly.pdbx_strand_id
1 'polypeptide(L)'
;MNQGRRSSYTSLIFISVLLLCYFGQGFGDDRVPRCGFRGGCVRDGSQQGQPCPDPSNTEVPHREISSPKMLTTSAQYIKQICPYLVGQETCCDDDQVLLMYNNFKTIDSLFGDCSLCSTNIKRFWCEYTCSVYQDYFVDSFEQERVEEVDFPVLIQKVRVESSVVCDLYNSCKKNPFVTSLASGQSAVGFLEFMGSNAVQTGKVKISFDFTNDPEDTLFMDMYPCDLDVDGILDGYKVKQCTCNYCEAACTPVKGSAFPGFFDGFSIIIIVIVYVSLVILSIIIFFVKKKWLSSDDEEETFSEDGNDSQRDNLLNGSKDSNTFLFGSDQNNTISHGASIGKINKSSIDKSVDRSVNVGN
;
A
#
# COMPACT_ATOMS: atom_id res chain seq x y z
N MET A 1 -11.07 -62.21 51.34
CA MET A 1 -11.29 -62.39 49.89
C MET A 1 -12.17 -61.26 49.39
N ASN A 2 -11.93 -60.78 48.16
CA ASN A 2 -12.60 -59.70 47.42
C ASN A 2 -12.07 -58.26 47.61
N GLN A 3 -10.79 -58.10 47.27
CA GLN A 3 -10.37 -57.00 46.40
C GLN A 3 -10.84 -57.28 44.96
N GLY A 4 -11.30 -56.25 44.25
CA GLY A 4 -11.35 -56.25 42.78
C GLY A 4 -12.71 -55.91 42.17
N ARG A 5 -12.69 -55.05 41.13
CA ARG A 5 -13.79 -54.59 40.27
C ARG A 5 -14.55 -53.32 40.68
N ARG A 6 -13.88 -52.16 40.73
CA ARG A 6 -14.54 -50.87 40.44
C ARG A 6 -13.76 -49.91 39.53
N SER A 7 -12.55 -50.27 39.05
CA SER A 7 -11.66 -49.33 38.35
C SER A 7 -11.66 -49.42 36.82
N SER A 8 -12.52 -50.23 36.18
CA SER A 8 -12.44 -50.46 34.72
C SER A 8 -13.47 -49.69 33.89
N TYR A 9 -14.59 -49.26 34.49
CA TYR A 9 -15.69 -48.64 33.73
C TYR A 9 -15.52 -47.14 33.51
N THR A 10 -14.80 -46.43 34.38
CA THR A 10 -14.55 -44.99 34.24
C THR A 10 -13.50 -44.65 33.19
N SER A 11 -12.46 -45.49 33.01
CA SER A 11 -11.46 -45.29 31.94
C SER A 11 -11.98 -45.59 30.54
N LEU A 12 -12.88 -46.57 30.38
CA LEU A 12 -13.43 -46.91 29.06
C LEU A 12 -14.36 -45.81 28.51
N ILE A 13 -15.13 -45.14 29.38
CA ILE A 13 -16.03 -44.04 28.98
C ILE A 13 -15.23 -42.81 28.55
N PHE A 14 -14.12 -42.49 29.23
CA PHE A 14 -13.25 -41.37 28.84
C PHE A 14 -12.55 -41.60 27.49
N ILE A 15 -12.12 -42.83 27.21
CA ILE A 15 -11.49 -43.17 25.93
C ILE A 15 -12.50 -43.15 24.78
N SER A 16 -13.75 -43.58 25.00
CA SER A 16 -14.80 -43.51 23.97
C SER A 16 -15.25 -42.08 23.65
N VAL A 17 -15.28 -41.19 24.63
CA VAL A 17 -15.62 -39.77 24.41
C VAL A 17 -14.48 -39.04 23.69
N LEU A 18 -13.21 -39.33 24.02
CA LEU A 18 -12.05 -38.80 23.30
C LEU A 18 -11.96 -39.29 21.84
N LEU A 19 -12.35 -40.55 21.57
CA LEU A 19 -12.41 -41.08 20.21
C LEU A 19 -13.57 -40.49 19.38
N LEU A 20 -14.72 -40.20 19.99
CA LEU A 20 -15.83 -39.53 19.30
C LEU A 20 -15.53 -38.06 18.97
N CYS A 21 -14.72 -37.37 19.78
CA CYS A 21 -14.24 -36.03 19.45
C CYS A 21 -13.19 -36.03 18.33
N TYR A 22 -12.36 -37.08 18.23
CA TYR A 22 -11.32 -37.17 17.20
C TYR A 22 -11.85 -37.50 15.80
N PHE A 23 -13.02 -38.15 15.70
CA PHE A 23 -13.64 -38.51 14.42
C PHE A 23 -14.75 -37.54 13.96
N GLY A 24 -15.04 -36.47 14.72
CA GLY A 24 -16.24 -35.64 14.54
C GLY A 24 -16.08 -34.31 13.80
N GLN A 25 -14.90 -33.96 13.28
CA GLN A 25 -14.70 -32.71 12.53
C GLN A 25 -14.10 -32.96 11.15
N GLY A 26 -14.77 -33.78 10.35
CA GLY A 26 -14.76 -33.56 8.91
C GLY A 26 -15.73 -32.43 8.63
N PHE A 27 -15.24 -31.18 8.59
CA PHE A 27 -15.98 -30.09 7.96
C PHE A 27 -16.04 -30.40 6.46
N GLY A 28 -17.05 -31.16 6.06
CA GLY A 28 -17.41 -31.30 4.67
C GLY A 28 -17.97 -29.95 4.22
N ASP A 29 -17.33 -29.36 3.21
CA ASP A 29 -17.88 -28.20 2.51
C ASP A 29 -19.12 -28.67 1.72
N ASP A 30 -20.31 -28.28 2.17
CA ASP A 30 -21.60 -28.69 1.57
C ASP A 30 -21.89 -27.98 0.22
N ARG A 31 -20.94 -27.20 -0.30
CA ARG A 31 -21.08 -26.46 -1.56
C ARG A 31 -21.08 -27.37 -2.78
N VAL A 32 -21.95 -27.07 -3.74
CA VAL A 32 -22.09 -27.81 -5.00
C VAL A 32 -21.20 -27.15 -6.06
N PRO A 33 -20.21 -27.84 -6.64
CA PRO A 33 -19.31 -27.25 -7.64
C PRO A 33 -20.06 -26.76 -8.89
N ARG A 34 -19.94 -25.46 -9.19
CA ARG A 34 -20.63 -24.78 -10.29
C ARG A 34 -19.85 -23.55 -10.76
N CYS A 35 -19.95 -23.31 -12.06
CA CYS A 35 -19.26 -22.21 -12.75
C CYS A 35 -20.23 -21.07 -13.08
N GLY A 36 -19.73 -19.84 -13.13
CA GLY A 36 -20.53 -18.64 -13.42
C GLY A 36 -20.38 -18.11 -14.85
N PHE A 37 -19.18 -18.24 -15.45
CA PHE A 37 -18.90 -17.72 -16.79
C PHE A 37 -17.77 -18.50 -17.48
N ARG A 38 -17.77 -18.49 -18.83
CA ARG A 38 -16.75 -19.13 -19.67
C ARG A 38 -16.51 -18.33 -20.96
N GLY A 39 -15.49 -18.71 -21.72
CA GLY A 39 -15.16 -18.11 -23.02
C GLY A 39 -14.29 -16.86 -22.93
N GLY A 40 -14.23 -16.13 -24.05
CA GLY A 40 -13.43 -14.90 -24.20
C GLY A 40 -12.43 -14.92 -25.36
N CYS A 41 -12.45 -15.94 -26.23
CA CYS A 41 -11.59 -16.00 -27.40
C CYS A 41 -12.37 -15.90 -28.71
N VAL A 42 -11.94 -15.00 -29.59
CA VAL A 42 -12.48 -14.89 -30.95
C VAL A 42 -11.96 -16.04 -31.82
N ARG A 43 -12.87 -16.72 -32.53
CA ARG A 43 -12.52 -17.76 -33.50
C ARG A 43 -13.28 -17.58 -34.80
N ASP A 44 -12.58 -17.81 -35.91
CA ASP A 44 -13.24 -18.10 -37.17
C ASP A 44 -13.73 -19.56 -37.21
N GLY A 45 -14.71 -19.89 -38.05
CA GLY A 45 -15.29 -21.24 -38.13
C GLY A 45 -14.29 -22.36 -38.42
N SER A 46 -13.11 -22.03 -38.98
CA SER A 46 -12.01 -22.98 -39.22
C SER A 46 -11.13 -23.24 -37.99
N GLN A 47 -11.27 -22.46 -36.91
CA GLN A 47 -10.43 -22.48 -35.70
C GLN A 47 -11.18 -23.05 -34.49
N GLN A 48 -12.41 -23.52 -34.67
CA GLN A 48 -13.21 -24.13 -33.62
C GLN A 48 -12.47 -25.33 -32.98
N GLY A 49 -12.27 -25.29 -31.66
CA GLY A 49 -11.59 -26.37 -30.93
C GLY A 49 -10.05 -26.32 -30.94
N GLN A 50 -9.44 -25.30 -31.55
CA GLN A 50 -8.00 -25.00 -31.42
C GLN A 50 -7.75 -24.04 -30.25
N PRO A 51 -6.54 -24.02 -29.64
CA PRO A 51 -6.16 -23.01 -28.65
C PRO A 51 -6.35 -21.58 -29.21
N CYS A 52 -6.63 -20.62 -28.34
CA CYS A 52 -6.95 -19.26 -28.75
C CYS A 52 -5.95 -18.69 -29.78
N PRO A 53 -6.39 -18.40 -31.03
CA PRO A 53 -5.50 -18.03 -32.14
C PRO A 53 -4.75 -16.72 -31.89
N ASP A 54 -5.42 -15.74 -31.29
CA ASP A 54 -4.85 -14.45 -30.93
C ASP A 54 -5.27 -14.03 -29.51
N PRO A 55 -4.39 -14.15 -28.51
CA PRO A 55 -4.69 -13.75 -27.14
C PRO A 55 -4.81 -12.23 -26.95
N SER A 56 -4.48 -11.43 -27.96
CA SER A 56 -4.69 -9.98 -27.96
C SER A 56 -6.05 -9.56 -28.52
N ASN A 57 -6.75 -10.47 -29.19
CA ASN A 57 -8.09 -10.25 -29.74
C ASN A 57 -9.13 -11.14 -29.03
N THR A 58 -9.67 -10.61 -27.93
CA THR A 58 -10.63 -11.32 -27.08
C THR A 58 -12.08 -11.04 -27.47
N GLU A 59 -12.96 -12.01 -27.23
CA GLU A 59 -14.42 -11.82 -27.26
C GLU A 59 -14.92 -11.51 -25.85
N VAL A 60 -16.14 -10.98 -25.73
CA VAL A 60 -16.80 -10.85 -24.43
C VAL A 60 -17.14 -12.24 -23.90
N PRO A 61 -16.70 -12.63 -22.70
CA PRO A 61 -17.12 -13.87 -22.08
C PRO A 61 -18.65 -13.91 -21.92
N HIS A 62 -19.22 -15.11 -21.89
CA HIS A 62 -20.65 -15.31 -21.70
C HIS A 62 -20.94 -15.96 -20.35
N ARG A 63 -22.09 -15.59 -19.78
CA ARG A 63 -22.61 -16.26 -18.59
C ARG A 63 -22.95 -17.71 -18.96
N GLU A 64 -22.36 -18.66 -18.24
CA GLU A 64 -22.60 -20.09 -18.46
C GLU A 64 -22.57 -20.83 -17.14
N ILE A 65 -23.75 -21.19 -16.64
CA ILE A 65 -23.86 -22.06 -15.47
C ILE A 65 -23.59 -23.48 -15.92
N SER A 66 -22.41 -23.99 -15.59
CA SER A 66 -21.93 -25.31 -16.01
C SER A 66 -21.21 -26.01 -14.87
N SER A 67 -21.07 -27.33 -14.98
CA SER A 67 -20.19 -28.08 -14.08
C SER A 67 -18.72 -27.78 -14.40
N PRO A 68 -17.82 -27.88 -13.42
CA PRO A 68 -16.38 -27.90 -13.67
C PRO A 68 -16.01 -28.98 -14.70
N LYS A 69 -14.93 -28.74 -15.44
CA LYS A 69 -14.42 -29.66 -16.48
C LYS A 69 -12.92 -29.78 -16.35
N MET A 70 -12.38 -30.93 -16.75
CA MET A 70 -10.94 -31.12 -16.88
C MET A 70 -10.41 -30.35 -18.10
N LEU A 71 -9.27 -29.69 -17.92
CA LEU A 71 -8.55 -29.04 -19.01
C LEU A 71 -7.94 -30.10 -19.94
N THR A 72 -8.03 -29.88 -21.25
CA THR A 72 -7.60 -30.88 -22.24
C THR A 72 -6.29 -30.49 -22.91
N THR A 73 -6.17 -29.24 -23.36
CA THR A 73 -5.04 -28.78 -24.19
C THR A 73 -4.13 -27.79 -23.46
N SER A 74 -4.64 -27.08 -22.45
CA SER A 74 -3.91 -26.00 -21.74
C SER A 74 -3.25 -26.45 -20.43
N ALA A 75 -3.22 -27.75 -20.13
CA ALA A 75 -2.66 -28.30 -18.89
C ALA A 75 -1.18 -27.89 -18.63
N GLN A 76 -0.41 -27.62 -19.69
CA GLN A 76 0.95 -27.12 -19.56
C GLN A 76 1.05 -25.65 -19.12
N TYR A 77 0.06 -24.83 -19.49
CA TYR A 77 0.01 -23.42 -19.14
C TYR A 77 -0.49 -23.25 -17.72
N ILE A 78 -1.54 -23.99 -17.32
CA ILE A 78 -2.05 -23.94 -15.95
C ILE A 78 -0.97 -24.33 -14.93
N LYS A 79 -0.09 -25.29 -15.26
CA LYS A 79 1.07 -25.63 -14.41
C LYS A 79 2.00 -24.45 -14.12
N GLN A 80 2.09 -23.48 -15.03
CA GLN A 80 2.96 -22.31 -14.87
C GLN A 80 2.29 -21.16 -14.11
N ILE A 81 0.96 -21.06 -14.17
CA ILE A 81 0.21 -19.91 -13.63
C ILE A 81 -0.62 -20.23 -12.38
N CYS A 82 -1.18 -21.44 -12.30
CA CYS A 82 -1.97 -21.97 -11.19
C CYS A 82 -1.54 -23.43 -10.90
N PRO A 83 -0.28 -23.67 -10.49
CA PRO A 83 0.28 -25.00 -10.24
C PRO A 83 -0.56 -25.89 -9.30
N TYR A 84 -1.26 -25.29 -8.33
CA TYR A 84 -2.11 -26.02 -7.38
C TYR A 84 -3.39 -26.59 -8.00
N LEU A 85 -3.81 -26.10 -9.18
CA LEU A 85 -5.01 -26.57 -9.91
C LEU A 85 -4.70 -27.69 -10.92
N VAL A 86 -3.43 -28.11 -11.04
CA VAL A 86 -3.03 -29.13 -12.01
C VAL A 86 -3.70 -30.47 -11.70
N GLY A 87 -4.43 -31.02 -12.67
CA GLY A 87 -5.10 -32.32 -12.55
C GLY A 87 -6.43 -32.29 -11.80
N GLN A 88 -6.97 -31.09 -11.53
CA GLN A 88 -8.29 -30.90 -10.94
C GLN A 88 -9.30 -30.42 -12.00
N GLU A 89 -10.59 -30.61 -11.72
CA GLU A 89 -11.63 -29.99 -12.53
C GLU A 89 -11.62 -28.49 -12.26
N THR A 90 -11.83 -27.66 -13.27
CA THR A 90 -11.85 -26.21 -13.13
C THR A 90 -13.03 -25.58 -13.88
N CYS A 91 -13.38 -24.37 -13.48
CA CYS A 91 -14.40 -23.58 -14.18
C CYS A 91 -13.87 -22.84 -15.40
N CYS A 92 -12.55 -22.70 -15.52
CA CYS A 92 -11.95 -22.10 -16.70
C CYS A 92 -11.87 -23.08 -17.87
N ASP A 93 -11.90 -22.56 -19.10
CA ASP A 93 -11.63 -23.31 -20.31
C ASP A 93 -10.18 -23.12 -20.80
N ASP A 94 -9.78 -23.89 -21.82
CA ASP A 94 -8.42 -23.85 -22.35
C ASP A 94 -8.04 -22.45 -22.91
N ASP A 95 -9.02 -21.63 -23.31
CA ASP A 95 -8.77 -20.28 -23.82
C ASP A 95 -8.53 -19.28 -22.71
N GLN A 96 -9.37 -19.31 -21.68
CA GLN A 96 -9.23 -18.47 -20.49
C GLN A 96 -7.87 -18.73 -19.82
N VAL A 97 -7.42 -19.99 -19.77
CA VAL A 97 -6.08 -20.33 -19.28
C VAL A 97 -4.99 -19.69 -20.15
N LEU A 98 -5.12 -19.70 -21.47
CA LEU A 98 -4.13 -19.10 -22.37
C LEU A 98 -4.13 -17.57 -22.30
N LEU A 99 -5.29 -16.94 -22.18
CA LEU A 99 -5.43 -15.50 -21.97
C LEU A 99 -4.80 -15.09 -20.63
N MET A 100 -5.12 -15.81 -19.57
CA MET A 100 -4.55 -15.60 -18.24
C MET A 100 -3.04 -15.78 -18.24
N TYR A 101 -2.52 -16.80 -18.94
CA TYR A 101 -1.08 -17.01 -19.12
C TYR A 101 -0.37 -15.79 -19.73
N ASN A 102 -0.97 -15.15 -20.72
CA ASN A 102 -0.39 -13.97 -21.33
C ASN A 102 -0.52 -12.72 -20.44
N ASN A 103 -1.65 -12.54 -19.77
CA ASN A 103 -1.86 -11.44 -18.82
C ASN A 103 -0.90 -11.54 -17.62
N PHE A 104 -0.57 -12.75 -17.18
CA PHE A 104 0.31 -12.97 -16.03
C PHE A 104 1.78 -12.59 -16.33
N LYS A 105 2.20 -12.53 -17.59
CA LYS A 105 3.51 -11.98 -17.96
C LYS A 105 3.62 -10.50 -17.58
N THR A 106 2.53 -9.74 -17.73
CA THR A 106 2.46 -8.35 -17.30
C THR A 106 2.54 -8.25 -15.78
N ILE A 107 1.87 -9.15 -15.06
CA ILE A 107 1.97 -9.23 -13.59
C ILE A 107 3.41 -9.50 -13.17
N ASP A 108 4.08 -10.48 -13.78
CA ASP A 108 5.47 -10.78 -13.49
C ASP A 108 6.41 -9.61 -13.81
N SER A 109 6.14 -8.85 -14.87
CA SER A 109 6.93 -7.67 -15.21
C SER A 109 6.76 -6.52 -14.21
N LEU A 110 5.58 -6.35 -13.62
CA LEU A 110 5.28 -5.22 -12.71
C LEU A 110 5.55 -5.56 -11.24
N PHE A 111 5.35 -6.83 -10.86
CA PHE A 111 5.38 -7.28 -9.48
C PHE A 111 6.48 -8.32 -9.20
N GLY A 112 7.26 -8.71 -10.20
CA GLY A 112 8.26 -9.79 -10.08
C GLY A 112 9.40 -9.53 -9.10
N ASP A 113 9.71 -8.27 -8.77
CA ASP A 113 10.73 -7.91 -7.78
C ASP A 113 10.40 -8.43 -6.37
N CYS A 114 9.10 -8.56 -6.06
CA CYS A 114 8.61 -9.23 -4.86
C CYS A 114 7.67 -10.36 -5.29
N SER A 115 8.26 -11.55 -5.47
CA SER A 115 7.55 -12.72 -6.00
C SER A 115 6.37 -13.19 -5.15
N LEU A 116 6.35 -12.88 -3.84
CA LEU A 116 5.22 -13.18 -2.96
C LEU A 116 3.98 -12.36 -3.34
N CYS A 117 4.16 -11.06 -3.60
CA CYS A 117 3.10 -10.18 -4.10
C CYS A 117 2.56 -10.67 -5.44
N SER A 118 3.45 -10.94 -6.41
CA SER A 118 3.01 -11.43 -7.73
C SER A 118 2.30 -12.78 -7.62
N THR A 119 2.76 -13.67 -6.74
CA THR A 119 2.11 -14.97 -6.47
C THR A 119 0.72 -14.79 -5.88
N ASN A 120 0.53 -13.89 -4.91
CA ASN A 120 -0.80 -13.61 -4.35
C ASN A 120 -1.77 -13.06 -5.39
N ILE A 121 -1.33 -12.11 -6.22
CA ILE A 121 -2.15 -11.56 -7.32
C ILE A 121 -2.53 -12.69 -8.28
N LYS A 122 -1.57 -13.54 -8.68
CA LYS A 122 -1.84 -14.68 -9.56
C LYS A 122 -2.84 -15.66 -8.94
N ARG A 123 -2.65 -16.04 -7.68
CA ARG A 123 -3.55 -16.94 -6.97
C ARG A 123 -4.97 -16.37 -6.89
N PHE A 124 -5.11 -15.06 -6.61
CA PHE A 124 -6.42 -14.38 -6.63
C PHE A 124 -7.13 -14.53 -7.99
N TRP A 125 -6.43 -14.24 -9.10
CA TRP A 125 -7.00 -14.35 -10.44
C TRP A 125 -7.24 -15.80 -10.88
N CYS A 126 -6.41 -16.74 -10.41
CA CYS A 126 -6.64 -18.17 -10.59
C CYS A 126 -7.94 -18.61 -9.90
N GLU A 127 -8.16 -18.23 -8.64
CA GLU A 127 -9.40 -18.55 -7.93
C GLU A 127 -10.60 -17.90 -8.62
N TYR A 128 -10.50 -16.61 -8.93
CA TYR A 128 -11.54 -15.88 -9.65
C TYR A 128 -12.00 -16.58 -10.94
N THR A 129 -11.05 -17.05 -11.75
CA THR A 129 -11.31 -17.55 -13.09
C THR A 129 -11.58 -19.06 -13.12
N CYS A 130 -10.87 -19.83 -12.30
CA CYS A 130 -10.81 -21.29 -12.41
C CYS A 130 -11.43 -22.04 -11.22
N SER A 131 -11.78 -21.38 -10.12
CA SER A 131 -12.34 -22.05 -8.93
C SER A 131 -13.57 -22.88 -9.29
N VAL A 132 -13.70 -24.06 -8.70
CA VAL A 132 -14.86 -24.95 -8.91
C VAL A 132 -16.14 -24.43 -8.25
N TYR A 133 -16.01 -23.44 -7.36
CA TYR A 133 -17.11 -22.78 -6.65
C TYR A 133 -17.30 -21.33 -7.12
N GLN A 134 -16.93 -21.04 -8.38
CA GLN A 134 -16.94 -19.68 -8.93
C GLN A 134 -18.31 -18.99 -8.80
N ASP A 135 -19.42 -19.72 -8.93
CA ASP A 135 -20.76 -19.15 -8.84
C ASP A 135 -21.15 -18.67 -7.44
N TYR A 136 -20.44 -19.10 -6.39
CA TYR A 136 -20.69 -18.64 -5.01
C TYR A 136 -20.21 -17.21 -4.80
N PHE A 137 -19.16 -16.77 -5.47
CA PHE A 137 -18.61 -15.43 -5.22
C PHE A 137 -18.59 -14.54 -6.47
N VAL A 138 -18.95 -15.05 -7.65
CA VAL A 138 -19.07 -14.26 -8.90
C VAL A 138 -20.50 -14.30 -9.43
N ASP A 139 -21.18 -13.17 -9.33
CA ASP A 139 -22.43 -12.93 -10.05
C ASP A 139 -22.14 -12.33 -11.43
N SER A 140 -22.44 -13.08 -12.48
CA SER A 140 -22.31 -12.61 -13.86
C SER A 140 -23.67 -12.18 -14.43
N PHE A 141 -23.74 -10.97 -14.97
CA PHE A 141 -24.94 -10.39 -15.57
C PHE A 141 -24.87 -10.40 -17.10
N GLU A 142 -25.90 -9.90 -17.78
CA GLU A 142 -25.88 -9.77 -19.23
C GLU A 142 -24.87 -8.72 -19.71
N GLN A 143 -24.51 -8.80 -20.99
CA GLN A 143 -23.54 -7.89 -21.60
C GLN A 143 -24.16 -6.50 -21.79
N GLU A 144 -23.44 -5.46 -21.38
CA GLU A 144 -23.88 -4.08 -21.52
C GLU A 144 -22.79 -3.24 -22.20
N ARG A 145 -23.21 -2.21 -22.96
CA ARG A 145 -22.28 -1.19 -23.45
C ARG A 145 -22.02 -0.19 -22.34
N VAL A 146 -20.77 -0.08 -21.92
CA VAL A 146 -20.34 0.90 -20.91
C VAL A 146 -19.88 2.16 -21.64
N GLU A 147 -20.28 3.35 -21.19
CA GLU A 147 -19.96 4.63 -21.84
C GLU A 147 -18.45 4.86 -22.05
N GLU A 148 -17.61 4.19 -21.27
CA GLU A 148 -16.15 4.27 -21.28
C GLU A 148 -15.51 3.52 -22.46
N VAL A 149 -16.22 2.57 -23.10
CA VAL A 149 -15.70 1.70 -24.17
C VAL A 149 -16.72 1.45 -25.28
N ASP A 150 -16.27 1.33 -26.53
CA ASP A 150 -17.17 1.17 -27.71
C ASP A 150 -17.58 -0.29 -27.97
N PHE A 151 -17.30 -1.21 -27.05
CA PHE A 151 -17.64 -2.62 -27.16
C PHE A 151 -18.47 -3.09 -25.96
N PRO A 152 -19.36 -4.08 -26.14
CA PRO A 152 -20.09 -4.68 -25.02
C PRO A 152 -19.11 -5.34 -24.05
N VAL A 153 -19.45 -5.36 -22.78
CA VAL A 153 -18.66 -6.01 -21.72
C VAL A 153 -19.56 -6.82 -20.81
N LEU A 154 -19.03 -7.90 -20.25
CA LEU A 154 -19.73 -8.70 -19.25
C LEU A 154 -19.63 -7.99 -17.90
N ILE A 155 -20.78 -7.66 -17.31
CA ILE A 155 -20.83 -7.05 -15.98
C ILE A 155 -20.76 -8.16 -14.94
N GLN A 156 -19.85 -8.03 -13.97
CA GLN A 156 -19.66 -9.02 -12.92
C GLN A 156 -19.59 -8.33 -11.55
N LYS A 157 -20.25 -8.92 -10.56
CA LYS A 157 -20.09 -8.55 -9.15
C LYS A 157 -19.36 -9.68 -8.44
N VAL A 158 -18.32 -9.33 -7.70
CA VAL A 158 -17.44 -10.29 -7.03
C VAL A 158 -17.45 -10.01 -5.55
N ARG A 159 -17.92 -10.96 -4.76
CA ARG A 159 -17.89 -10.90 -3.31
C ARG A 159 -16.55 -11.42 -2.81
N VAL A 160 -15.80 -10.58 -2.13
CA VAL A 160 -14.46 -10.92 -1.63
C VAL A 160 -14.41 -10.65 -0.13
N GLU A 161 -13.75 -11.53 0.61
CA GLU A 161 -13.54 -11.27 2.03
C GLU A 161 -12.61 -10.08 2.26
N SER A 162 -12.97 -9.20 3.20
CA SER A 162 -12.19 -7.99 3.51
C SER A 162 -10.73 -8.31 3.88
N SER A 163 -10.50 -9.41 4.60
CA SER A 163 -9.17 -9.87 5.02
C SER A 163 -8.27 -10.18 3.81
N VAL A 164 -8.78 -10.94 2.84
CA VAL A 164 -8.11 -11.32 1.60
C VAL A 164 -7.61 -10.09 0.84
N VAL A 165 -8.44 -9.05 0.76
CA VAL A 165 -8.13 -7.80 0.05
C VAL A 165 -7.06 -7.01 0.79
N CYS A 166 -7.16 -6.93 2.12
CA CYS A 166 -6.16 -6.29 2.96
C CYS A 166 -4.80 -6.98 2.86
N ASP A 167 -4.77 -8.31 2.93
CA ASP A 167 -3.53 -9.09 2.91
C ASP A 167 -2.88 -9.08 1.53
N LEU A 168 -3.68 -9.19 0.47
CA LEU A 168 -3.21 -9.00 -0.91
C LEU A 168 -2.57 -7.62 -1.07
N TYR A 169 -3.26 -6.56 -0.65
CA TYR A 169 -2.73 -5.20 -0.72
C TYR A 169 -1.48 -5.02 0.12
N ASN A 170 -1.46 -5.50 1.36
CA ASN A 170 -0.32 -5.40 2.26
C ASN A 170 0.92 -6.08 1.68
N SER A 171 0.75 -7.16 0.93
CA SER A 171 1.86 -7.84 0.26
C SER A 171 2.49 -7.01 -0.87
N CYS A 172 1.72 -6.11 -1.48
CA CYS A 172 2.10 -5.35 -2.67
C CYS A 172 2.26 -3.84 -2.47
N LYS A 173 1.83 -3.28 -1.33
CA LYS A 173 1.67 -1.83 -1.11
C LYS A 173 2.93 -0.99 -1.33
N LYS A 174 4.13 -1.55 -1.11
CA LYS A 174 5.42 -0.86 -1.29
C LYS A 174 6.00 -1.06 -2.69
N ASN A 175 5.35 -1.84 -3.57
CA ASN A 175 5.80 -1.98 -4.94
C ASN A 175 5.74 -0.61 -5.65
N PRO A 176 6.80 -0.18 -6.36
CA PRO A 176 6.84 1.11 -7.04
C PRO A 176 5.64 1.40 -7.95
N PHE A 177 5.18 0.38 -8.68
CA PHE A 177 3.99 0.49 -9.53
C PHE A 177 2.75 0.83 -8.69
N VAL A 178 2.49 0.10 -7.60
CA VAL A 178 1.33 0.36 -6.71
C VAL A 178 1.42 1.74 -6.09
N THR A 179 2.60 2.14 -5.60
CA THR A 179 2.78 3.46 -4.99
C THR A 179 2.60 4.62 -5.97
N SER A 180 2.80 4.38 -7.28
CA SER A 180 2.59 5.38 -8.33
C SER A 180 1.12 5.53 -8.73
N LEU A 181 0.28 4.55 -8.41
CA LEU A 181 -1.16 4.59 -8.69
C LEU A 181 -1.88 5.41 -7.63
N ALA A 182 -2.71 6.37 -8.06
CA ALA A 182 -3.57 7.12 -7.15
C ALA A 182 -4.54 6.20 -6.39
N SER A 183 -5.12 5.20 -7.07
CA SER A 183 -5.98 4.19 -6.45
C SER A 183 -5.21 3.19 -5.57
N GLY A 184 -3.89 3.08 -5.75
CA GLY A 184 -3.01 2.19 -4.97
C GLY A 184 -2.73 2.65 -3.54
N GLN A 185 -3.34 3.75 -3.09
CA GLN A 185 -3.22 4.26 -1.71
C GLN A 185 -4.15 3.52 -0.72
N SER A 186 -5.02 2.63 -1.21
CA SER A 186 -5.90 1.81 -0.37
C SER A 186 -6.07 0.41 -0.95
N ALA A 187 -6.42 -0.57 -0.10
CA ALA A 187 -6.65 -1.95 -0.52
C ALA A 187 -7.83 -2.07 -1.50
N VAL A 188 -8.93 -1.36 -1.21
CA VAL A 188 -10.12 -1.29 -2.07
C VAL A 188 -9.77 -0.67 -3.42
N GLY A 189 -9.15 0.52 -3.42
CA GLY A 189 -8.79 1.20 -4.66
C GLY A 189 -7.79 0.42 -5.52
N PHE A 190 -6.89 -0.34 -4.89
CA PHE A 190 -5.98 -1.22 -5.62
C PHE A 190 -6.74 -2.35 -6.35
N LEU A 191 -7.68 -3.00 -5.67
CA LEU A 191 -8.47 -4.08 -6.27
C LEU A 191 -9.44 -3.55 -7.34
N GLU A 192 -10.13 -2.43 -7.08
CA GLU A 192 -10.99 -1.75 -8.05
C GLU A 192 -10.23 -1.31 -9.30
N PHE A 193 -8.98 -0.84 -9.14
CA PHE A 193 -8.12 -0.52 -10.27
C PHE A 193 -7.88 -1.76 -11.13
N MET A 194 -7.54 -2.90 -10.54
CA MET A 194 -7.33 -4.14 -11.30
C MET A 194 -8.63 -4.60 -12.00
N GLY A 195 -9.78 -4.53 -11.33
CA GLY A 195 -11.08 -4.87 -11.92
C GLY A 195 -11.51 -3.93 -13.05
N SER A 196 -11.20 -2.64 -12.95
CA SER A 196 -11.49 -1.65 -14.00
C SER A 196 -10.60 -1.84 -15.23
N ASN A 197 -9.34 -2.23 -15.03
CA ASN A 197 -8.43 -2.55 -16.15
C ASN A 197 -8.78 -3.87 -16.84
N ALA A 198 -9.52 -4.76 -16.17
CA ALA A 198 -10.02 -6.01 -16.77
C ALA A 198 -10.99 -5.76 -17.94
N VAL A 199 -11.57 -4.57 -18.05
CA VAL A 199 -12.40 -4.15 -19.19
C VAL A 199 -11.62 -4.19 -20.50
N GLN A 200 -10.37 -3.73 -20.49
CA GLN A 200 -9.54 -3.64 -21.71
C GLN A 200 -8.93 -5.00 -22.08
N THR A 201 -8.57 -5.81 -21.10
CA THR A 201 -7.86 -7.08 -21.33
C THR A 201 -8.81 -8.27 -21.46
N GLY A 202 -9.85 -8.33 -20.63
CA GLY A 202 -10.80 -9.44 -20.53
C GLY A 202 -12.23 -9.12 -20.94
N LYS A 203 -12.53 -7.88 -21.34
CA LYS A 203 -13.89 -7.42 -21.70
C LYS A 203 -14.94 -7.68 -20.61
N VAL A 204 -14.48 -7.60 -19.36
CA VAL A 204 -15.28 -7.79 -18.14
C VAL A 204 -15.19 -6.52 -17.30
N LYS A 205 -16.33 -6.03 -16.81
CA LYS A 205 -16.37 -4.96 -15.82
C LYS A 205 -16.67 -5.57 -14.46
N ILE A 206 -15.65 -5.57 -13.59
CA ILE A 206 -15.70 -6.21 -12.29
C ILE A 206 -15.99 -5.17 -11.22
N SER A 207 -17.06 -5.37 -10.46
CA SER A 207 -17.37 -4.62 -9.24
C SER A 207 -17.13 -5.51 -8.03
N PHE A 208 -16.34 -5.04 -7.08
CA PHE A 208 -16.07 -5.80 -5.85
C PHE A 208 -17.04 -5.40 -4.74
N ASP A 209 -17.55 -6.39 -4.02
CA ASP A 209 -18.32 -6.22 -2.80
C ASP A 209 -17.57 -6.90 -1.64
N PHE A 210 -17.45 -6.19 -0.52
CA PHE A 210 -16.64 -6.62 0.61
C PHE A 210 -17.56 -7.08 1.73
N THR A 211 -17.58 -8.38 1.99
CA THR A 211 -18.36 -8.98 3.07
C THR A 211 -17.50 -9.99 3.83
N ASN A 212 -17.89 -10.32 5.06
CA ASN A 212 -17.12 -11.22 5.93
C ASN A 212 -17.81 -12.58 6.09
N ASP A 213 -18.60 -12.99 5.09
CA ASP A 213 -19.29 -14.28 5.08
C ASP A 213 -18.45 -15.31 4.30
N PRO A 214 -17.84 -16.30 4.96
CA PRO A 214 -16.96 -17.26 4.30
C PRO A 214 -17.69 -18.23 3.36
N GLU A 215 -19.02 -18.38 3.47
CA GLU A 215 -19.77 -19.31 2.61
C GLU A 215 -20.03 -18.74 1.21
N ASP A 216 -20.01 -17.41 1.08
CA ASP A 216 -20.53 -16.66 -0.07
C ASP A 216 -19.49 -15.67 -0.65
N THR A 217 -18.24 -15.77 -0.19
CA THR A 217 -17.13 -14.92 -0.62
C THR A 217 -15.97 -15.72 -1.17
N LEU A 218 -15.16 -15.05 -1.98
CA LEU A 218 -13.82 -15.50 -2.30
C LEU A 218 -12.98 -15.37 -1.02
N PHE A 219 -12.76 -16.51 -0.38
CA PHE A 219 -11.88 -16.67 0.78
C PHE A 219 -10.63 -17.46 0.40
N MET A 220 -9.45 -16.91 0.71
CA MET A 220 -8.19 -17.60 0.52
C MET A 220 -7.07 -17.01 1.38
N ASP A 221 -6.18 -17.87 1.86
CA ASP A 221 -5.01 -17.43 2.62
C ASP A 221 -3.97 -16.78 1.69
N MET A 222 -3.65 -15.52 1.95
CA MET A 222 -2.62 -14.76 1.25
C MET A 222 -1.27 -14.92 1.92
N TYR A 223 -0.19 -14.90 1.14
CA TYR A 223 1.16 -14.96 1.68
C TYR A 223 1.61 -13.60 2.20
N PRO A 224 2.06 -13.49 3.45
CA PRO A 224 2.58 -12.22 3.96
C PRO A 224 3.93 -11.93 3.28
N CYS A 225 4.25 -10.65 3.07
CA CYS A 225 5.42 -10.29 2.26
C CYS A 225 6.77 -10.45 3.00
N ASP A 226 6.76 -10.63 4.32
CA ASP A 226 7.92 -10.91 5.16
C ASP A 226 8.21 -12.41 5.29
N LEU A 227 7.45 -13.25 4.59
CA LEU A 227 7.67 -14.69 4.59
C LEU A 227 9.09 -15.02 4.10
N ASP A 228 9.89 -15.62 4.99
CA ASP A 228 11.27 -16.01 4.72
C ASP A 228 11.30 -17.35 3.98
N VAL A 229 11.06 -17.28 2.66
CA VAL A 229 11.08 -18.43 1.77
C VAL A 229 11.83 -18.13 0.47
N ASP A 230 12.83 -18.97 0.19
CA ASP A 230 13.55 -19.00 -1.08
C ASP A 230 13.40 -20.40 -1.70
N GLY A 231 12.64 -20.51 -2.79
CA GLY A 231 12.42 -21.79 -3.44
C GLY A 231 11.06 -21.92 -4.11
N ILE A 232 10.32 -22.98 -3.75
CA ILE A 232 9.03 -23.32 -4.35
C ILE A 232 7.96 -23.28 -3.27
N LEU A 233 6.92 -22.47 -3.48
CA LEU A 233 5.75 -22.34 -2.61
C LEU A 233 4.50 -22.58 -3.46
N ASP A 234 3.70 -23.59 -3.14
CA ASP A 234 2.56 -24.07 -3.96
C ASP A 234 2.88 -24.33 -5.44
N GLY A 235 4.14 -24.64 -5.76
CA GLY A 235 4.60 -24.79 -7.15
C GLY A 235 5.01 -23.49 -7.84
N TYR A 236 4.83 -22.34 -7.21
CA TYR A 236 5.38 -21.05 -7.66
C TYR A 236 6.84 -20.93 -7.25
N LYS A 237 7.68 -20.38 -8.14
CA LYS A 237 9.06 -20.02 -7.80
C LYS A 237 9.04 -18.70 -7.05
N VAL A 238 9.32 -18.75 -5.76
CA VAL A 238 9.32 -17.59 -4.88
C VAL A 238 10.73 -17.31 -4.36
N LYS A 239 10.95 -16.03 -4.07
CA LYS A 239 12.12 -15.44 -3.46
C LYS A 239 11.65 -14.44 -2.42
N GLN A 240 12.42 -14.33 -1.34
CA GLN A 240 12.17 -13.36 -0.29
C GLN A 240 12.13 -11.93 -0.85
N CYS A 241 11.17 -11.13 -0.39
CA CYS A 241 11.05 -9.74 -0.78
C CYS A 241 12.04 -8.86 -0.01
N THR A 242 12.63 -7.88 -0.70
CA THR A 242 13.51 -6.90 -0.03
C THR A 242 12.68 -5.81 0.65
N CYS A 243 13.27 -5.15 1.65
CA CYS A 243 12.62 -4.06 2.41
C CYS A 243 12.08 -2.92 1.50
N ASN A 244 12.67 -2.71 0.32
CA ASN A 244 12.17 -1.72 -0.64
C ASN A 244 10.76 -2.05 -1.18
N TYR A 245 10.39 -3.33 -1.21
CA TYR A 245 9.12 -3.82 -1.76
C TYR A 245 8.17 -4.37 -0.69
N CYS A 246 8.66 -4.59 0.53
CA CYS A 246 7.85 -5.04 1.67
C CYS A 246 8.30 -4.35 2.96
N GLU A 247 7.39 -3.63 3.60
CA GLU A 247 7.67 -2.93 4.85
C GLU A 247 7.87 -3.89 6.03
N ALA A 248 7.14 -5.00 6.05
CA ALA A 248 7.27 -6.01 7.11
C ALA A 248 8.63 -6.73 7.07
N ALA A 249 9.29 -6.77 5.90
CA ALA A 249 10.65 -7.29 5.75
C ALA A 249 11.74 -6.32 6.26
N CYS A 250 11.38 -5.08 6.64
CA CYS A 250 12.34 -4.10 7.13
C CYS A 250 12.65 -4.32 8.61
N THR A 251 13.93 -4.43 8.95
CA THR A 251 14.34 -4.33 10.35
C THR A 251 14.18 -2.88 10.82
N PRO A 252 13.44 -2.61 11.92
CA PRO A 252 13.34 -1.26 12.44
C PRO A 252 14.74 -0.79 12.82
N VAL A 253 15.20 0.29 12.20
CA VAL A 253 16.43 0.95 12.63
C VAL A 253 16.16 1.41 14.05
N LYS A 254 16.91 0.88 15.02
CA LYS A 254 16.89 1.40 16.39
C LYS A 254 17.21 2.89 16.25
N GLY A 255 16.20 3.74 16.46
CA GLY A 255 16.33 5.17 16.27
C GLY A 255 17.63 5.60 16.94
N SER A 256 18.56 6.15 16.15
CA SER A 256 19.63 6.94 16.72
C SER A 256 18.94 7.91 17.66
N ALA A 257 19.15 7.75 18.96
CA ALA A 257 18.47 8.55 19.96
C ALA A 257 18.51 10.00 19.50
N PHE A 258 17.34 10.61 19.31
CA PHE A 258 17.31 12.04 19.01
C PHE A 258 18.19 12.70 20.07
N PRO A 259 19.19 13.50 19.67
CA PRO A 259 20.06 14.13 20.64
C PRO A 259 19.15 14.85 21.63
N GLY A 260 19.25 14.48 22.91
CA GLY A 260 18.49 15.13 23.95
C GLY A 260 18.73 16.64 23.90
N PHE A 261 17.83 17.44 24.47
CA PHE A 261 17.97 18.90 24.50
C PHE A 261 19.37 19.39 24.99
N PHE A 262 20.08 18.57 25.77
CA PHE A 262 21.41 18.83 26.32
C PHE A 262 22.57 18.08 25.64
N ASP A 263 22.34 17.28 24.60
CA ASP A 263 23.38 16.41 23.99
C ASP A 263 24.42 17.18 23.14
N GLY A 264 24.30 18.51 23.09
CA GLY A 264 25.32 19.43 22.56
C GLY A 264 25.91 20.38 23.60
N PHE A 265 25.46 20.34 24.86
CA PHE A 265 25.94 21.22 25.92
C PHE A 265 26.97 20.51 26.81
N SER A 266 28.25 20.82 26.61
CA SER A 266 29.29 20.36 27.52
C SER A 266 29.18 21.12 28.85
N ILE A 267 28.70 20.43 29.89
CA ILE A 267 28.61 20.93 31.27
C ILE A 267 29.94 21.52 31.74
N ILE A 268 31.06 20.94 31.29
CA ILE A 268 32.42 21.40 31.61
C ILE A 268 32.65 22.83 31.09
N ILE A 269 32.22 23.14 29.86
CA ILE A 269 32.38 24.47 29.28
C ILE A 269 31.54 25.49 30.05
N ILE A 270 30.30 25.13 30.41
CA ILE A 270 29.42 25.98 31.21
C ILE A 270 30.09 26.31 32.55
N VAL A 271 30.60 25.30 33.26
CA VAL A 271 31.26 25.51 34.56
C VAL A 271 32.49 26.42 34.42
N ILE A 272 33.33 26.23 33.39
CA ILE A 272 34.50 27.07 33.17
C ILE A 272 34.11 28.54 32.95
N VAL A 273 33.10 28.80 32.11
CA VAL A 273 32.61 30.15 31.83
C VAL A 273 32.09 30.81 33.11
N TYR A 274 31.23 30.13 33.88
CA TYR A 274 30.71 30.69 35.13
C TYR A 274 31.79 30.93 36.19
N VAL A 275 32.74 30.01 36.35
CA VAL A 275 33.87 30.19 37.28
C VAL A 275 34.74 31.38 36.85
N SER A 276 35.01 31.52 35.56
CA SER A 276 35.79 32.64 35.03
C SER A 276 35.12 34.00 35.30
N LEU A 277 33.78 34.08 35.17
CA LEU A 277 33.01 35.28 35.47
C LEU A 277 33.04 35.63 36.97
N VAL A 278 32.94 34.63 37.84
CA VAL A 278 33.04 34.83 39.29
C VAL A 278 34.43 35.33 39.66
N ILE A 279 35.49 34.74 39.13
CA ILE A 279 36.86 35.19 39.38
C ILE A 279 37.05 36.64 38.89
N LEU A 280 36.55 36.97 37.69
CA LEU A 280 36.60 38.33 37.15
C LEU A 280 35.87 39.33 38.07
N SER A 281 34.69 38.97 38.57
CA SER A 281 33.93 39.83 39.49
C SER A 281 34.67 40.06 40.82
N ILE A 282 35.36 39.04 41.34
CA ILE A 282 36.19 39.13 42.55
C ILE A 282 37.39 40.05 42.31
N ILE A 283 38.08 39.89 41.18
CA ILE A 283 39.22 40.75 40.81
C ILE A 283 38.77 42.21 40.69
N ILE A 284 37.67 42.48 39.99
CA ILE A 284 37.11 43.84 39.85
C ILE A 284 36.76 44.43 41.22
N PHE A 285 36.18 43.64 42.13
CA PHE A 285 35.88 44.08 43.49
C PHE A 285 37.14 44.46 44.28
N PHE A 286 38.20 43.65 44.22
CA PHE A 286 39.47 43.94 44.90
C PHE A 286 40.22 45.13 44.30
N VAL A 287 40.20 45.29 42.97
CA VAL A 287 40.77 46.47 42.30
C VAL A 287 40.01 47.72 42.74
N LYS A 288 38.68 47.72 42.69
CA LYS A 288 37.86 48.86 43.13
C LYS A 288 38.10 49.21 44.61
N LYS A 289 38.22 48.19 45.48
CA LYS A 289 38.53 48.39 46.91
C LYS A 289 39.93 48.97 47.13
N LYS A 290 40.92 48.60 46.31
CA LYS A 290 42.29 49.13 46.40
C LYS A 290 42.40 50.57 45.88
N TRP A 291 41.64 50.91 44.85
CA TRP A 291 41.57 52.29 44.33
C TRP A 291 40.85 53.22 45.32
N LEU A 292 39.72 52.81 45.90
CA LEU A 292 39.00 53.62 46.90
C LEU A 292 39.74 53.78 48.24
N SER A 293 40.70 52.90 48.55
CA SER A 293 41.55 53.01 49.75
C SER A 293 42.77 53.91 49.55
N SER A 294 42.98 54.44 48.34
CA SER A 294 44.13 55.30 48.01
C SER A 294 43.77 56.79 47.89
N ASP A 295 42.50 57.16 48.11
CA ASP A 295 42.00 58.54 47.95
C ASP A 295 41.68 59.25 49.28
N ASP A 296 42.12 58.73 50.43
CA ASP A 296 41.98 59.39 51.75
C ASP A 296 43.32 60.02 52.20
N GLU A 297 43.74 61.13 51.57
CA GLU A 297 44.62 62.16 52.17
C GLU A 297 44.49 63.52 51.42
N GLU A 298 43.57 64.33 51.98
CA GLU A 298 43.54 65.81 52.15
C GLU A 298 43.26 66.81 51.00
N GLU A 299 42.30 67.68 51.33
CA GLU A 299 41.62 68.79 50.64
C GLU A 299 42.58 69.94 50.24
N THR A 300 42.31 70.88 49.32
CA THR A 300 41.26 71.93 49.34
C THR A 300 41.54 72.85 48.11
N PHE A 301 40.53 73.49 47.52
CA PHE A 301 40.47 74.96 47.32
C PHE A 301 39.39 75.41 46.29
N SER A 302 38.56 76.34 46.78
CA SER A 302 37.75 77.36 46.09
C SER A 302 36.38 77.03 45.50
N GLU A 303 35.41 77.53 46.27
CA GLU A 303 34.08 78.03 45.95
C GLU A 303 33.99 78.87 44.66
N ASP A 304 32.84 78.79 43.98
CA ASP A 304 31.94 79.94 43.96
C ASP A 304 30.49 79.46 43.85
N GLY A 305 29.70 79.81 44.86
CA GLY A 305 28.26 79.70 44.83
C GLY A 305 27.64 80.95 44.20
N ASN A 306 26.56 80.75 43.44
CA ASN A 306 25.39 81.59 43.66
C ASN A 306 24.10 80.79 43.38
N ASP A 307 23.11 81.16 44.16
CA ASP A 307 21.92 80.44 44.57
C ASP A 307 20.68 80.83 43.74
N SER A 308 19.63 80.01 43.85
CA SER A 308 18.20 80.36 43.70
C SER A 308 17.67 80.61 42.26
N GLN A 309 16.51 80.11 41.82
CA GLN A 309 15.29 79.76 42.55
C GLN A 309 14.34 78.90 41.69
N ARG A 310 13.73 77.89 42.35
CA ARG A 310 12.36 77.31 42.25
C ARG A 310 11.57 77.45 40.93
N ASP A 311 10.88 76.42 40.47
CA ASP A 311 9.53 76.15 41.01
C ASP A 311 8.99 74.71 40.88
N ASN A 312 8.06 74.48 41.78
CA ASN A 312 7.29 73.28 42.06
C ASN A 312 6.20 72.97 41.00
N LEU A 313 5.63 71.77 41.19
CA LEU A 313 4.25 71.34 40.93
C LEU A 313 3.91 70.63 39.60
N LEU A 314 3.47 69.40 39.83
CA LEU A 314 2.28 68.73 39.28
C LEU A 314 2.33 68.11 37.88
N ASN A 315 2.03 66.82 37.91
CA ASN A 315 1.09 66.09 37.05
C ASN A 315 1.30 66.10 35.53
N GLY A 316 1.32 64.88 34.99
CA GLY A 316 0.93 64.60 33.61
C GLY A 316 1.93 63.68 32.94
N SER A 317 1.61 62.40 32.78
CA SER A 317 0.81 61.91 31.65
C SER A 317 1.61 61.85 30.35
N LYS A 318 1.78 60.61 29.89
CA LYS A 318 1.95 60.15 28.50
C LYS A 318 3.33 60.35 27.87
N ASP A 319 4.05 59.24 27.84
CA ASP A 319 4.96 58.91 26.75
C ASP A 319 4.15 58.72 25.45
N SER A 320 4.38 59.61 24.50
CA SER A 320 4.05 59.44 23.09
C SER A 320 5.24 59.91 22.27
N ASN A 321 5.88 58.94 21.62
CA ASN A 321 6.34 58.91 20.23
C ASN A 321 7.13 60.09 19.67
N THR A 322 8.26 59.78 19.02
CA THR A 322 8.50 60.03 17.58
C THR A 322 9.78 59.25 17.22
N PHE A 323 9.77 58.12 16.51
CA PHE A 323 9.28 57.81 15.16
C PHE A 323 10.15 58.44 14.05
N LEU A 324 10.12 57.77 12.88
CA LEU A 324 10.62 58.13 11.54
C LEU A 324 11.83 57.28 11.09
N PHE A 325 11.78 56.44 10.06
CA PHE A 325 10.77 56.09 9.02
C PHE A 325 10.95 54.57 8.71
N GLY A 326 9.92 53.76 8.41
CA GLY A 326 8.93 53.86 7.31
C GLY A 326 9.44 52.99 6.15
N SER A 327 8.74 51.99 5.58
CA SER A 327 7.31 51.82 5.27
C SER A 327 7.00 50.31 5.12
N ASP A 328 5.93 49.79 5.75
CA ASP A 328 4.57 49.51 5.20
C ASP A 328 4.55 48.54 4.00
N GLN A 329 3.65 47.57 3.84
CA GLN A 329 2.50 47.08 4.61
C GLN A 329 1.99 45.78 3.96
N ASN A 330 1.36 44.94 4.77
CA ASN A 330 0.14 44.18 4.50
C ASN A 330 0.06 43.08 3.41
N ASN A 331 -0.37 41.93 3.94
CA ASN A 331 -1.58 41.17 3.57
C ASN A 331 -1.47 39.93 2.67
N THR A 332 -1.90 38.82 3.30
CA THR A 332 -2.81 37.78 2.79
C THR A 332 -2.63 37.32 1.35
N ILE A 333 -2.12 36.09 1.16
CA ILE A 333 -2.55 35.25 0.03
C ILE A 333 -2.67 33.79 0.49
N SER A 334 -3.90 33.32 0.47
CA SER A 334 -4.31 31.93 0.30
C SER A 334 -3.74 31.39 -1.03
N HIS A 335 -3.00 30.28 -1.00
CA HIS A 335 -2.68 29.54 -2.22
C HIS A 335 -3.28 28.14 -2.16
N GLY A 336 -4.46 28.00 -2.77
CA GLY A 336 -4.75 26.84 -3.59
C GLY A 336 -3.94 26.96 -4.89
N ALA A 337 -3.37 25.85 -5.33
CA ALA A 337 -2.77 25.72 -6.66
C ALA A 337 -3.30 24.43 -7.28
N SER A 338 -4.28 24.64 -8.17
CA SER A 338 -4.75 23.70 -9.18
C SER A 338 -3.67 23.58 -10.26
N ILE A 339 -3.28 22.35 -10.62
CA ILE A 339 -2.40 22.11 -11.77
C ILE A 339 -3.26 22.04 -13.03
N GLY A 340 -2.98 22.97 -13.94
CA GLY A 340 -3.68 23.17 -15.19
C GLY A 340 -3.31 22.18 -16.29
N LYS A 341 -4.36 21.79 -17.01
CA LYS A 341 -4.48 21.51 -18.45
C LYS A 341 -3.21 21.68 -19.30
N ILE A 342 -2.80 20.57 -19.92
CA ILE A 342 -1.93 20.54 -21.10
C ILE A 342 -2.80 20.79 -22.33
N ASN A 343 -2.49 21.84 -23.08
CA ASN A 343 -3.20 22.22 -24.29
C ASN A 343 -2.46 21.70 -25.54
N LYS A 344 -3.25 21.14 -26.47
CA LYS A 344 -2.91 20.84 -27.86
C LYS A 344 -2.46 22.10 -28.59
N SER A 345 -1.41 22.01 -29.42
CA SER A 345 -1.52 22.16 -30.89
C SER A 345 -0.16 22.34 -31.57
N SER A 346 -0.13 21.88 -32.84
CA SER A 346 0.82 22.18 -33.92
C SER A 346 2.00 21.22 -34.12
N ILE A 347 1.75 20.20 -34.94
CA ILE A 347 2.72 19.66 -35.90
C ILE A 347 2.32 20.21 -37.26
N ASP A 348 3.22 21.03 -37.82
CA ASP A 348 3.11 21.61 -39.14
C ASP A 348 3.33 20.58 -40.25
N LYS A 349 2.55 20.75 -41.30
CA LYS A 349 2.71 20.10 -42.61
C LYS A 349 3.93 20.69 -43.32
N SER A 350 4.82 19.84 -43.83
CA SER A 350 5.49 20.00 -45.15
C SER A 350 6.64 19.00 -45.33
N VAL A 351 6.38 17.89 -46.04
CA VAL A 351 7.39 17.27 -46.91
C VAL A 351 6.68 16.85 -48.18
N ASP A 352 7.04 17.52 -49.26
CA ASP A 352 6.61 17.26 -50.63
C ASP A 352 7.66 16.38 -51.33
N ARG A 353 7.15 15.46 -52.17
CA ARG A 353 7.78 14.81 -53.34
C ARG A 353 9.24 14.34 -53.30
N SER A 354 9.41 13.03 -53.50
CA SER A 354 10.39 12.46 -54.42
C SER A 354 9.91 11.11 -54.97
N VAL A 355 9.60 11.10 -56.26
CA VAL A 355 9.98 10.11 -57.28
C VAL A 355 9.81 8.61 -56.93
N ASN A 356 8.88 7.94 -57.61
CA ASN A 356 9.24 6.65 -58.21
C ASN A 356 8.57 6.41 -59.56
N VAL A 357 9.42 5.95 -60.47
CA VAL A 357 9.21 5.62 -61.86
C VAL A 357 9.21 4.09 -61.95
N GLY A 358 8.33 3.51 -62.75
CA GLY A 358 8.64 2.25 -63.45
C GLY A 358 7.83 1.02 -63.09
N ASN A 359 7.06 0.60 -64.10
CA ASN A 359 6.61 -0.74 -64.50
C ASN A 359 5.64 -1.53 -63.63
#